data_AF-A0AAD6ATH6-F1
#
_entry.id   AF-A0AAD6ATH6-F1
#
_cell.length_a   1.000
_cell.length_b   1.000
_cell.length_c   1.000
_cell.angle_alpha   90.00
_cell.angle_beta   90.00
_cell.angle_gamma   90.00
#
_symmetry.space_group_name_H-M   'P 1'
#
loop_
_entity.id
_entity.type
_entity.pdbx_description
1 polymer ?
#
loop_
_entity_poly.entity_id
_entity_poly.type
_entity_poly.pdbx_seq_one_letter_code
_entity_poly.pdbx_strand_id
1 'polypeptide(L)'
;MHMNILMSFFLLYIPLFFRAILGFVNKQQAQDMLMSKPNGTFLLRFSDSEIGGITIAWVAENPNKAGERMVWNLMPYTTKDFSIRSLSDRISDLNHLLFLYPDRHKDEVFSKYYTPPLSKAVDGYVKPQIKQVVPEFTTANPDPSSGNLTYMDHGASPAPVNHPHTYGIYPPMSDSMLDTDGDFDLDDTMDVARHVEELLRRPVDSQWGGQQS
;
A
#
# COMPACT_ATOMS: atom_id res chain seq x y z
N MET A 1 10.75 -13.78 -24.53
CA MET A 1 9.63 -13.16 -25.27
C MET A 1 8.63 -12.46 -24.36
N HIS A 2 8.30 -13.00 -23.18
CA HIS A 2 7.33 -12.40 -22.23
C HIS A 2 7.82 -11.10 -21.55
N MET A 3 9.12 -10.97 -21.26
CA MET A 3 9.69 -9.72 -20.70
C MET A 3 9.57 -8.53 -21.66
N ASN A 4 9.65 -8.77 -22.97
CA ASN A 4 9.60 -7.71 -23.98
C ASN A 4 8.21 -7.07 -24.07
N ILE A 5 7.14 -7.83 -23.80
CA ILE A 5 5.76 -7.34 -23.90
C ILE A 5 5.40 -6.49 -22.67
N LEU A 6 5.79 -6.92 -21.47
CA LEU A 6 5.59 -6.11 -20.25
C LEU A 6 6.41 -4.82 -20.28
N MET A 7 7.66 -4.89 -20.76
CA MET A 7 8.48 -3.69 -20.97
C MET A 7 7.86 -2.78 -22.03
N SER A 8 7.28 -3.31 -23.10
CA SER A 8 6.63 -2.50 -24.14
C SER A 8 5.41 -1.72 -23.60
N PHE A 9 4.62 -2.32 -22.71
CA PHE A 9 3.52 -1.61 -22.04
C PHE A 9 3.99 -0.50 -21.10
N PHE A 10 5.08 -0.72 -20.36
CA PHE A 10 5.71 0.34 -19.55
C PHE A 10 6.34 1.45 -20.39
N LEU A 11 6.96 1.09 -21.52
CA LEU A 11 7.61 2.00 -22.47
C LEU A 11 6.60 2.91 -23.19
N LEU A 12 5.40 2.41 -23.50
CA LEU A 12 4.39 3.17 -24.21
C LEU A 12 3.73 4.25 -23.33
N TYR A 13 3.67 4.04 -22.02
CA TYR A 13 2.96 4.95 -21.10
C TYR A 13 3.86 6.01 -20.43
N ILE A 14 5.19 5.83 -20.37
CA ILE A 14 6.09 6.87 -19.84
C ILE A 14 7.42 6.95 -20.63
N PRO A 15 7.40 7.47 -21.87
CA PRO A 15 8.58 7.52 -22.75
C PRO A 15 9.77 8.33 -22.20
N LEU A 16 9.57 9.16 -21.18
CA LEU A 16 10.64 9.93 -20.52
C LEU A 16 11.15 9.32 -19.21
N PHE A 17 10.46 8.35 -18.62
CA PHE A 17 10.90 7.72 -17.36
C PHE A 17 12.04 6.73 -17.57
N PHE A 18 12.16 6.18 -18.79
CA PHE A 18 13.25 5.28 -19.14
C PHE A 18 14.64 5.92 -19.02
N ARG A 19 14.75 7.25 -19.12
CA ARG A 19 16.02 7.97 -18.89
C ARG A 19 16.39 8.10 -17.41
N ALA A 20 15.44 7.79 -16.52
CA ALA A 20 15.64 7.80 -15.07
C ALA A 20 15.86 6.40 -14.49
N ILE A 21 15.34 5.35 -15.16
CA ILE A 21 15.56 3.96 -14.77
C ILE A 21 16.89 3.47 -15.33
N LEU A 22 17.78 3.01 -14.45
CA LEU A 22 19.12 2.56 -14.84
C LEU A 22 19.08 1.20 -15.56
N GLY A 23 18.00 0.44 -15.39
CA GLY A 23 17.73 -0.82 -16.06
C GLY A 23 17.89 -2.02 -15.13
N PHE A 24 18.47 -3.10 -15.66
CA PHE A 24 18.69 -4.35 -14.95
C PHE A 24 19.98 -4.29 -14.14
N VAL A 25 19.87 -3.70 -12.96
CA VAL A 25 20.96 -3.62 -11.98
C VAL A 25 20.58 -4.47 -10.78
N ASN A 26 21.47 -5.36 -10.35
CA ASN A 26 21.21 -6.18 -9.17
C ASN A 26 21.48 -5.40 -7.87
N LYS A 27 21.12 -5.98 -6.73
CA LYS A 27 21.26 -5.32 -5.43
C LYS A 27 22.71 -4.90 -5.14
N GLN A 28 23.67 -5.76 -5.44
CA GLN A 28 25.09 -5.51 -5.15
C GLN A 28 25.65 -4.37 -6.02
N GLN A 29 25.34 -4.37 -7.32
CA GLN A 29 25.76 -3.31 -8.22
C GLN A 29 25.16 -1.96 -7.82
N ALA A 30 23.87 -1.93 -7.45
CA ALA A 30 23.23 -0.72 -6.96
C ALA A 30 23.92 -0.21 -5.68
N GLN A 31 24.30 -1.13 -4.79
CA GLN A 31 25.05 -0.80 -3.59
C GLN A 31 26.39 -0.15 -3.93
N ASP A 32 27.20 -0.77 -4.78
CA ASP A 32 28.53 -0.27 -5.13
C ASP A 32 28.45 1.11 -5.82
N MET A 33 27.44 1.32 -6.67
CA MET A 33 27.19 2.59 -7.36
C MET A 33 26.78 3.72 -6.40
N LEU A 34 26.02 3.41 -5.35
CA LEU A 34 25.49 4.39 -4.41
C LEU A 34 26.42 4.67 -3.22
N MET A 35 27.23 3.70 -2.78
CA MET A 35 28.13 3.89 -1.64
C MET A 35 29.18 4.98 -1.85
N SER A 36 29.52 5.27 -3.12
CA SER A 36 30.44 6.36 -3.49
C SER A 36 29.75 7.74 -3.61
N LYS A 37 28.44 7.82 -3.37
CA LYS A 37 27.62 9.02 -3.60
C LYS A 37 27.18 9.66 -2.28
N PRO A 38 26.82 10.96 -2.30
CA PRO A 38 26.32 11.64 -1.10
C PRO A 38 24.98 11.07 -0.65
N ASN A 39 24.67 11.23 0.65
CA ASN A 39 23.39 10.82 1.25
C ASN A 39 22.21 11.43 0.49
N GLY A 40 21.15 10.64 0.33
CA GLY A 40 19.96 11.01 -0.43
C GLY A 40 20.10 10.83 -1.94
N THR A 41 21.25 10.32 -2.43
CA THR A 41 21.36 9.85 -3.81
C THR A 41 20.62 8.54 -3.97
N PHE A 42 19.81 8.43 -5.02
CA PHE A 42 19.01 7.25 -5.32
C PHE A 42 19.08 6.87 -6.79
N LEU A 43 18.72 5.62 -7.06
CA LEU A 43 18.56 5.11 -8.42
C LEU A 43 17.31 4.24 -8.50
N LEU A 44 16.81 4.10 -9.72
CA LEU A 44 15.69 3.24 -10.06
C LEU A 44 16.22 2.04 -10.85
N ARG A 45 15.82 0.84 -10.47
CA ARG A 45 16.21 -0.40 -11.16
C ARG A 45 15.04 -1.37 -11.26
N PHE A 46 15.08 -2.25 -12.25
CA PHE A 46 14.15 -3.38 -12.29
C PHE A 46 14.50 -4.36 -11.17
N SER A 47 13.46 -4.89 -10.53
CA SER A 47 13.60 -5.95 -9.55
C SER A 47 14.06 -7.23 -10.24
N ASP A 48 15.03 -7.91 -9.63
CA ASP A 48 15.51 -9.23 -10.00
C ASP A 48 14.60 -10.33 -9.45
N SER A 49 13.94 -10.09 -8.32
CA SER A 49 13.03 -11.05 -7.68
C SER A 49 11.57 -10.90 -8.11
N GLU A 50 11.18 -9.73 -8.64
CA GLU A 50 9.79 -9.40 -8.95
C GLU A 50 9.64 -9.00 -10.42
N ILE A 51 9.00 -9.86 -11.20
CA ILE A 51 8.85 -9.69 -12.65
C ILE A 51 8.02 -8.43 -12.92
N GLY A 52 8.62 -7.48 -13.65
CA GLY A 52 7.98 -6.21 -13.97
C GLY A 52 7.93 -5.22 -12.80
N GLY A 53 8.58 -5.54 -11.68
CA GLY A 53 8.71 -4.64 -10.54
C GLY A 53 9.81 -3.61 -10.74
N ILE A 54 9.60 -2.37 -10.29
CA ILE A 54 10.61 -1.31 -10.22
C ILE A 54 10.90 -1.02 -8.75
N THR A 55 12.16 -1.06 -8.34
CA THR A 55 12.59 -0.73 -6.97
C THR A 55 13.42 0.55 -6.95
N ILE A 56 13.39 1.23 -5.80
CA ILE A 56 14.19 2.40 -5.49
C ILE A 56 15.28 1.98 -4.51
N ALA A 57 16.53 2.25 -4.86
CA ALA A 57 17.66 2.10 -3.95
C ALA A 57 18.26 3.47 -3.64
N TRP A 58 18.63 3.74 -2.39
CA TRP A 58 19.25 4.99 -1.99
C TRP A 58 20.31 4.80 -0.92
N VAL A 59 21.30 5.68 -0.90
CA VAL A 59 22.31 5.74 0.17
C VAL A 59 21.87 6.74 1.23
N ALA A 60 21.92 6.33 2.49
CA ALA A 60 21.67 7.19 3.63
C ALA A 60 22.47 6.70 4.84
N GLU A 61 22.64 7.59 5.82
CA GLU A 61 23.16 7.19 7.12
C GLU A 61 22.12 6.36 7.87
N ASN A 62 22.60 5.40 8.65
CA ASN A 62 21.79 4.55 9.48
C ASN A 62 21.16 5.41 10.58
N PRO A 63 19.82 5.52 10.66
CA PRO A 63 19.17 6.31 11.69
C PRO A 63 19.49 5.82 13.11
N ASN A 64 19.88 4.55 13.25
CA ASN A 64 20.25 3.95 14.54
C ASN A 64 21.74 4.06 14.88
N LYS A 65 22.60 4.40 13.91
CA LYS A 65 24.07 4.43 14.07
C LYS A 65 24.67 5.58 13.28
N ALA A 66 24.87 6.70 13.96
CA ALA A 66 25.50 7.89 13.38
C ALA A 66 26.88 7.55 12.77
N GLY A 67 27.10 7.97 11.53
CA GLY A 67 28.34 7.73 10.79
C GLY A 67 28.40 6.41 10.01
N GLU A 68 27.45 5.49 10.19
CA GLU A 68 27.35 4.29 9.36
C GLU A 68 26.47 4.58 8.14
N ARG A 69 27.05 4.53 6.94
CA ARG A 69 26.30 4.64 5.68
C ARG A 69 25.97 3.27 5.13
N MET A 70 24.74 3.11 4.67
CA MET A 70 24.33 1.91 3.97
C MET A 70 23.34 2.23 2.85
N VAL A 71 23.18 1.26 1.96
CA VAL A 71 22.24 1.36 0.84
C VAL A 71 20.96 0.63 1.20
N TRP A 72 19.86 1.38 1.19
CA TRP A 72 18.53 0.89 1.45
C TRP A 72 17.83 0.60 0.12
N ASN A 73 16.95 -0.40 0.12
CA ASN A 73 16.16 -0.79 -1.04
C ASN A 73 14.70 -0.86 -0.61
N LEU A 74 13.81 -0.19 -1.34
CA LEU A 74 12.37 -0.35 -1.14
C LEU A 74 11.90 -1.68 -1.72
N MET A 75 10.77 -2.14 -1.21
CA MET A 75 10.00 -3.19 -1.87
C MET A 75 9.71 -2.75 -3.31
N PRO A 76 9.84 -3.64 -4.31
CA PRO A 76 9.54 -3.28 -5.68
C PRO A 76 8.07 -2.87 -5.84
N TYR A 77 7.83 -1.87 -6.67
CA TYR A 77 6.50 -1.46 -7.09
C TYR A 77 6.11 -2.17 -8.37
N THR A 78 4.91 -2.70 -8.38
CA THR A 78 4.31 -3.37 -9.54
C THR A 78 3.35 -2.45 -10.27
N THR A 79 2.83 -2.92 -11.41
CA THR A 79 1.74 -2.24 -12.13
C THR A 79 0.53 -1.94 -11.24
N LYS A 80 0.22 -2.80 -10.25
CA LYS A 80 -0.88 -2.57 -9.31
C LYS A 80 -0.61 -1.37 -8.40
N ASP A 81 0.65 -1.18 -7.99
CA ASP A 81 1.03 -0.04 -7.17
C ASP A 81 0.94 1.28 -7.93
N PHE A 82 1.25 1.24 -9.23
CA PHE A 82 1.20 2.41 -10.11
C PHE A 82 -0.21 2.83 -10.49
N SER A 83 -1.20 1.93 -10.45
CA SER A 83 -2.61 2.31 -10.62
C SER A 83 -3.16 3.08 -9.43
N ILE A 84 -2.60 2.88 -8.23
CA ILE A 84 -2.98 3.59 -7.00
C ILE A 84 -2.29 4.96 -6.95
N ARG A 85 -0.98 4.99 -7.20
CA ARG A 85 -0.18 6.21 -7.16
C ARG A 85 1.03 6.08 -8.07
N SER A 86 1.25 7.10 -8.89
CA SER A 86 2.36 7.12 -9.84
C SER A 86 3.71 7.02 -9.13
N LEU A 87 4.72 6.49 -9.82
CA LEU A 87 6.08 6.41 -9.29
C LEU A 87 6.66 7.79 -8.98
N SER A 88 6.35 8.80 -9.81
CA SER A 88 6.77 10.19 -9.60
C SER A 88 6.26 10.74 -8.28
N ASP A 89 4.98 10.54 -7.99
CA ASP A 89 4.36 11.03 -6.75
C ASP A 89 4.94 10.33 -5.52
N ARG A 90 5.18 9.01 -5.62
CA ARG A 90 5.86 8.24 -4.57
C ARG A 90 7.28 8.74 -4.30
N ILE A 91 8.04 9.04 -5.35
CA ILE A 91 9.38 9.66 -5.23
C ILE A 91 9.27 11.07 -4.60
N SER A 92 8.24 11.83 -4.94
CA SER A 92 7.99 13.16 -4.36
C SER A 92 7.74 13.06 -2.85
N ASP A 93 6.97 12.07 -2.40
CA ASP A 93 6.60 11.89 -1.00
C ASP A 93 7.82 11.58 -0.10
N LEU A 94 8.90 11.02 -0.68
CA LEU A 94 10.13 10.68 0.03
C LEU A 94 11.11 11.86 0.04
N ASN A 95 11.05 12.67 1.10
CA ASN A 95 11.89 13.87 1.27
C ASN A 95 13.39 13.58 1.42
N HIS A 96 13.75 12.39 1.89
CA HIS A 96 15.16 11.98 2.03
C HIS A 96 15.81 11.63 0.67
N LEU A 97 15.01 11.49 -0.40
CA LEU A 97 15.52 11.33 -1.76
C LEU A 97 15.75 12.71 -2.37
N LEU A 98 17.00 12.99 -2.74
CA LEU A 98 17.46 14.32 -3.18
C LEU A 98 18.01 14.29 -4.61
N PHE A 99 18.86 13.30 -4.91
CA PHE A 99 19.57 13.25 -6.18
C PHE A 99 19.32 11.93 -6.89
N LEU A 100 18.84 11.99 -8.13
CA LEU A 100 18.84 10.84 -9.02
C LEU A 100 20.24 10.62 -9.56
N TYR A 101 20.76 9.40 -9.40
CA TYR A 101 22.06 9.01 -9.92
C TYR A 101 22.22 9.36 -11.42
N PRO A 102 23.39 9.88 -11.83
CA PRO A 102 24.59 10.07 -11.00
C PRO A 102 24.64 11.35 -10.15
N ASP A 103 23.90 12.40 -10.50
CA ASP A 103 24.05 13.76 -9.95
C ASP A 103 22.90 14.75 -10.31
N ARG A 104 21.71 14.26 -10.69
CA ARG A 104 20.59 15.13 -11.06
C ARG A 104 19.66 15.39 -9.88
N HIS A 105 19.16 16.61 -9.70
CA HIS A 105 18.21 16.87 -8.61
C HIS A 105 16.88 16.15 -8.87
N LYS A 106 16.26 15.60 -7.82
CA LYS A 106 14.98 14.89 -7.89
C LYS A 106 13.92 15.70 -8.63
N ASP A 107 13.74 16.95 -8.22
CA ASP A 107 12.70 17.81 -8.78
C ASP A 107 12.99 18.18 -10.24
N GLU A 108 14.25 18.30 -10.66
CA GLU A 108 14.59 18.57 -12.06
C GLU A 108 14.06 17.46 -12.99
N VAL A 109 14.14 16.21 -12.52
CA VAL A 109 13.76 15.05 -13.31
C VAL A 109 12.26 14.77 -13.22
N PHE A 110 11.69 14.86 -12.02
CA PHE A 110 10.35 14.36 -11.71
C PHE A 110 9.27 15.43 -11.54
N SER A 111 9.63 16.71 -11.35
CA SER A 111 8.65 17.79 -11.07
C SER A 111 7.52 17.85 -12.09
N LYS A 112 7.84 17.71 -13.38
CA LYS A 112 6.89 17.70 -14.49
C LYS A 112 5.88 16.56 -14.47
N TYR A 113 6.10 15.52 -13.66
CA TYR A 113 5.21 14.37 -13.52
C TYR A 113 4.51 14.32 -12.17
N TYR A 114 4.72 15.31 -11.30
CA TYR A 114 3.98 15.38 -10.04
C TYR A 114 2.54 15.72 -10.33
N THR A 115 1.64 14.94 -9.75
CA THR A 115 0.21 15.19 -9.84
C THR A 115 -0.09 16.48 -9.06
N PRO A 116 -0.64 17.52 -9.72
CA PRO A 116 -1.02 18.74 -9.03
C PRO A 116 -2.03 18.41 -7.93
N PRO A 117 -2.00 19.10 -6.77
CA PRO A 117 -3.02 18.92 -5.74
C PRO A 117 -4.39 19.23 -6.33
N LEU A 118 -5.24 18.20 -6.52
CA LEU A 118 -6.65 18.42 -6.84
C LEU A 118 -7.29 19.11 -5.63
N SER A 119 -7.44 20.43 -5.75
CA SER A 119 -7.67 21.35 -4.65
C SER A 119 -8.97 22.11 -4.85
N LYS A 120 -10.06 21.39 -5.12
CA LYS A 120 -11.39 21.95 -4.92
C LYS A 120 -12.24 20.92 -4.20
N ALA A 121 -12.57 21.24 -2.94
CA ALA A 121 -13.67 20.58 -2.25
C ALA A 121 -14.92 20.75 -3.14
N VAL A 122 -15.57 19.65 -3.46
CA VAL A 122 -16.86 19.68 -4.15
C VAL A 122 -17.88 19.45 -3.06
N ASP A 123 -18.72 20.45 -2.82
CA ASP A 123 -19.88 20.33 -1.91
C ASP A 123 -19.50 19.90 -0.48
N GLY A 124 -18.44 20.50 0.08
CA GLY A 124 -17.97 20.18 1.44
C GLY A 124 -17.17 18.88 1.58
N TYR A 125 -17.09 18.05 0.54
CA TYR A 125 -16.28 16.84 0.55
C TYR A 125 -14.82 17.12 0.13
N VAL A 126 -13.89 16.84 1.03
CA VAL A 126 -12.45 16.88 0.75
C VAL A 126 -11.99 15.48 0.36
N LYS A 127 -11.36 15.35 -0.81
CA LYS A 127 -10.82 14.07 -1.28
C LYS A 127 -9.59 13.69 -0.45
N PRO A 128 -9.56 12.50 0.20
CA PRO A 128 -8.39 12.06 0.95
C PRO A 128 -7.20 11.83 -0.01
N GLN A 129 -5.98 12.09 0.49
CA GLN A 129 -4.73 11.88 -0.24
C GLN A 129 -3.87 10.83 0.46
N ILE A 130 -3.38 9.86 -0.30
CA ILE A 130 -2.43 8.83 0.17
C ILE A 130 -1.01 9.32 -0.11
N LYS A 131 -0.13 9.27 0.89
CA LYS A 131 1.30 9.59 0.76
C LYS A 131 2.16 8.42 1.23
N GLN A 132 3.28 8.22 0.54
CA GLN A 132 4.26 7.23 0.93
C GLN A 132 5.24 7.78 1.97
N VAL A 133 5.49 7.01 3.04
CA VAL A 133 6.48 7.36 4.07
C VAL A 133 7.34 6.15 4.40
N VAL A 134 8.61 6.40 4.74
CA VAL A 134 9.50 5.39 5.34
C VAL A 134 9.78 5.89 6.76
N PRO A 135 9.19 5.28 7.81
CA PRO A 135 9.18 5.82 9.17
C PRO A 135 10.56 6.17 9.72
N GLU A 136 11.57 5.38 9.40
CA GLU A 136 12.94 5.55 9.89
C GLU A 136 13.67 6.74 9.23
N PHE A 137 13.11 7.31 8.16
CA PHE A 137 13.72 8.41 7.38
C PHE A 137 12.87 9.68 7.34
N THR A 138 11.75 9.73 8.06
CA THR A 138 10.94 10.95 8.19
C THR A 138 11.43 11.80 9.36
N THR A 139 12.40 12.69 9.11
CA THR A 139 12.77 13.74 10.08
C THR A 139 11.96 15.01 9.81
N ALA A 140 10.69 15.01 10.16
CA ALA A 140 9.88 16.23 10.29
C ALA A 140 8.66 16.00 11.18
N ASN A 141 8.93 15.66 12.46
CA ASN A 141 8.23 16.30 13.57
C ASN A 141 9.15 16.19 14.80
N PRO A 142 9.55 17.29 15.45
CA PRO A 142 9.99 17.20 16.84
C PRO A 142 8.74 16.84 17.64
N ASP A 143 8.53 15.56 17.92
CA ASP A 143 7.61 15.17 18.98
C ASP A 143 8.26 15.58 20.31
N PRO A 144 7.67 16.51 21.09
CA PRO A 144 8.24 16.95 22.33
C PRO A 144 7.86 15.97 23.44
N SER A 145 8.27 14.70 23.36
CA SER A 145 8.37 13.87 24.56
C SER A 145 8.95 12.50 24.26
N SER A 146 10.10 12.25 24.89
CA SER A 146 10.41 10.95 25.47
C SER A 146 9.16 10.38 26.15
N GLY A 147 8.62 9.31 25.58
CA GLY A 147 7.49 8.58 26.14
C GLY A 147 7.51 7.17 25.58
N ASN A 148 7.90 6.22 26.42
CA ASN A 148 7.93 4.78 26.15
C ASN A 148 6.81 4.30 25.21
N LEU A 149 7.19 3.68 24.08
CA LEU A 149 6.30 2.73 23.40
C LEU A 149 6.25 1.45 24.24
N THR A 150 5.50 1.47 25.34
CA THR A 150 4.88 0.25 25.84
C THR A 150 3.77 -0.09 24.86
N TYR A 151 4.05 -1.10 24.04
CA TYR A 151 3.06 -2.00 23.44
C TYR A 151 1.82 -2.07 24.34
N MET A 152 0.62 -1.87 23.79
CA MET A 152 -0.61 -2.08 24.54
C MET A 152 -0.65 -3.53 24.99
N ASP A 153 -0.24 -3.74 26.25
CA ASP A 153 -0.58 -4.90 27.06
C ASP A 153 -2.11 -4.88 27.17
N HIS A 154 -2.76 -5.73 26.38
CA HIS A 154 -4.16 -6.03 26.59
C HIS A 154 -4.25 -6.65 27.98
N GLY A 155 -4.68 -5.81 28.92
CA GLY A 155 -4.66 -6.07 30.35
C GLY A 155 -5.09 -7.49 30.68
N ALA A 156 -4.18 -8.18 31.37
CA ALA A 156 -4.50 -9.38 32.10
C ALA A 156 -5.71 -9.11 33.00
N SER A 157 -6.71 -9.99 32.84
CA SER A 157 -7.87 -10.15 33.70
C SER A 157 -7.50 -10.01 35.19
N PRO A 158 -8.16 -9.16 35.99
CA PRO A 158 -7.92 -9.16 37.43
C PRO A 158 -8.48 -10.46 38.02
N ALA A 159 -7.58 -11.25 38.62
CA ALA A 159 -7.93 -12.43 39.41
C ALA A 159 -8.89 -12.08 40.56
N PRO A 160 -9.77 -13.00 40.98
CA PRO A 160 -10.80 -12.71 41.98
C PRO A 160 -10.16 -12.61 43.37
N VAL A 161 -10.23 -11.42 43.97
CA VAL A 161 -9.99 -11.24 45.40
C VAL A 161 -11.24 -11.71 46.14
N ASN A 162 -11.11 -12.88 46.76
CA ASN A 162 -12.04 -13.42 47.72
C ASN A 162 -12.00 -12.55 49.00
N HIS A 163 -13.13 -12.04 49.49
CA HIS A 163 -13.53 -11.90 50.92
C HIS A 163 -14.94 -11.24 51.06
N PRO A 164 -15.63 -11.42 52.20
CA PRO A 164 -17.05 -11.81 52.21
C PRO A 164 -18.07 -10.71 52.57
N HIS A 165 -19.30 -10.99 52.15
CA HIS A 165 -20.59 -10.65 52.78
C HIS A 165 -21.23 -9.24 52.58
N THR A 166 -22.36 -9.32 51.85
CA THR A 166 -23.69 -8.84 52.25
C THR A 166 -23.98 -7.35 52.11
N TYR A 167 -24.69 -6.98 51.05
CA TYR A 167 -26.02 -6.34 51.13
C TYR A 167 -26.75 -6.57 49.79
N GLY A 168 -27.91 -7.22 49.86
CA GLY A 168 -28.73 -7.57 48.70
C GLY A 168 -29.63 -6.42 48.27
N ILE A 169 -29.73 -6.23 46.96
CA ILE A 169 -30.88 -5.68 46.26
C ILE A 169 -30.94 -6.47 44.93
N TYR A 170 -32.12 -6.99 44.60
CA TYR A 170 -32.54 -7.77 43.41
C TYR A 170 -32.61 -9.32 43.56
N PRO A 171 -33.75 -9.94 43.19
CA PRO A 171 -33.95 -11.40 43.26
C PRO A 171 -33.14 -12.14 42.17
N PRO A 172 -32.76 -13.41 42.39
CA PRO A 172 -32.20 -14.24 41.35
C PRO A 172 -33.34 -14.70 40.44
N MET A 173 -33.42 -14.17 39.21
CA MET A 173 -34.16 -14.86 38.15
C MET A 173 -33.28 -15.98 37.62
N SER A 174 -33.39 -17.14 38.25
CA SER A 174 -33.26 -18.41 37.55
C SER A 174 -34.50 -18.55 36.67
N ASP A 175 -34.35 -18.40 35.36
CA ASP A 175 -35.16 -19.18 34.44
C ASP A 175 -34.48 -19.30 33.08
N SER A 176 -34.35 -20.56 32.67
CA SER A 176 -34.01 -20.99 31.33
C SER A 176 -35.10 -20.55 30.36
N MET A 177 -34.76 -19.73 29.37
CA MET A 177 -35.52 -19.71 28.12
C MET A 177 -34.54 -19.72 26.93
N LEU A 178 -34.26 -20.94 26.49
CA LEU A 178 -33.99 -21.24 25.09
C LEU A 178 -35.23 -20.82 24.30
N ASP A 179 -35.25 -19.63 23.71
CA ASP A 179 -36.18 -19.35 22.61
C ASP A 179 -35.69 -20.09 21.38
N THR A 180 -36.27 -21.27 21.17
CA THR A 180 -36.03 -22.16 20.02
C THR A 180 -37.18 -22.08 19.03
N ASP A 181 -37.71 -20.88 18.77
CA ASP A 181 -38.91 -20.70 17.92
C ASP A 181 -38.72 -19.59 16.85
N GLY A 182 -37.51 -19.43 16.34
CA GLY A 182 -37.25 -18.74 15.08
C GLY A 182 -37.07 -19.76 13.97
N ASP A 183 -38.19 -20.19 13.37
CA ASP A 183 -38.24 -21.02 12.17
C ASP A 183 -37.39 -20.35 11.08
N PHE A 184 -36.19 -20.87 10.85
CA PHE A 184 -35.33 -20.42 9.75
C PHE A 184 -35.66 -21.31 8.57
N ASP A 185 -36.67 -20.91 7.80
CA ASP A 185 -37.13 -21.59 6.60
C ASP A 185 -35.97 -21.68 5.58
N LEU A 186 -35.26 -22.81 5.62
CA LEU A 186 -34.15 -23.13 4.71
C LEU A 186 -34.62 -23.36 3.26
N ASP A 187 -35.93 -23.43 3.01
CA ASP A 187 -36.52 -23.65 1.69
C ASP A 187 -36.50 -22.37 0.83
N ASP A 188 -36.79 -21.20 1.43
CA ASP A 188 -36.78 -19.89 0.75
C ASP A 188 -35.38 -19.53 0.22
N THR A 189 -34.32 -19.91 0.95
CA THR A 189 -32.93 -19.64 0.53
C THR A 189 -32.50 -20.52 -0.64
N MET A 190 -33.06 -21.73 -0.74
CA MET A 190 -32.73 -22.69 -1.79
C MET A 190 -33.40 -22.33 -3.13
N ASP A 191 -34.55 -21.66 -3.07
CA ASP A 191 -35.29 -21.18 -4.25
C ASP A 191 -34.61 -19.99 -4.93
N VAL A 192 -34.02 -19.07 -4.16
CA VAL A 192 -33.22 -17.96 -4.70
C VAL A 192 -31.98 -18.50 -5.41
N ALA A 193 -31.29 -19.47 -4.83
CA ALA A 193 -30.11 -20.08 -5.44
C ALA A 193 -30.44 -20.79 -6.76
N ARG A 194 -31.59 -21.48 -6.84
CA ARG A 194 -32.04 -22.16 -8.05
C ARG A 194 -32.43 -21.20 -9.17
N HIS A 195 -33.04 -20.06 -8.83
CA HIS A 195 -33.40 -19.03 -9.81
C HIS A 195 -32.17 -18.39 -10.48
N VAL A 196 -31.08 -18.23 -9.73
CA VAL A 196 -29.83 -17.66 -10.26
C VAL A 196 -29.13 -18.65 -11.21
N GLU A 197 -29.15 -19.95 -10.92
CA GLU A 197 -28.61 -20.97 -11.85
C GLU A 197 -29.45 -21.12 -13.12
N GLU A 198 -30.78 -20.98 -13.05
CA GLU A 198 -31.68 -20.98 -14.21
C GLU A 198 -31.35 -19.82 -15.18
N LEU A 199 -31.03 -18.63 -14.65
CA LEU A 199 -30.62 -17.47 -15.46
C LEU A 199 -29.26 -17.68 -16.13
N LEU A 200 -28.34 -18.40 -15.49
CA LEU A 200 -27.00 -18.70 -16.03
C LEU A 200 -26.99 -19.84 -17.06
N ARG A 201 -28.00 -20.73 -17.05
CA ARG A 201 -28.14 -21.84 -18.00
C ARG A 201 -28.81 -21.48 -19.33
N ARG A 202 -29.35 -20.26 -19.48
CA ARG A 202 -29.96 -19.84 -20.75
C ARG A 202 -28.86 -19.69 -21.80
N PRO A 203 -28.89 -20.42 -22.92
CA PRO A 203 -28.02 -20.10 -24.05
C PRO A 203 -28.31 -18.66 -24.48
N VAL A 204 -27.25 -17.90 -24.73
CA VAL A 204 -27.36 -16.58 -25.35
C VAL A 204 -27.79 -16.78 -26.80
N ASP A 205 -29.10 -16.90 -27.01
CA ASP A 205 -29.64 -16.84 -28.37
C ASP A 205 -29.27 -15.49 -28.95
N SER A 206 -28.48 -15.58 -30.01
CA SER A 206 -27.86 -14.50 -30.75
C SER A 206 -28.95 -13.67 -31.43
N GLN A 207 -29.51 -12.68 -30.74
CA GLN A 207 -30.45 -11.73 -31.31
C GLN A 207 -29.77 -10.40 -31.63
N TRP A 208 -28.76 -10.38 -32.50
CA TRP A 208 -28.37 -9.20 -33.29
C TRP A 208 -27.62 -9.63 -34.55
N GLY A 209 -28.38 -9.97 -35.60
CA GLY A 209 -27.85 -10.19 -36.94
C GLY A 209 -28.89 -9.85 -37.98
N GLY A 210 -28.67 -8.75 -38.71
CA GLY A 210 -29.25 -8.54 -40.04
C GLY A 210 -30.41 -7.55 -40.18
N GLN A 211 -30.15 -6.27 -39.92
CA GLN A 211 -30.83 -5.21 -40.66
C GLN A 211 -29.77 -4.22 -41.15
N GLN A 212 -29.30 -4.39 -42.38
CA GLN A 212 -29.08 -3.30 -43.34
C GLN A 212 -28.37 -3.77 -44.63
N SER A 213 -29.01 -3.38 -45.73
CA SER A 213 -28.61 -3.33 -47.15
C SER A 213 -28.51 -4.65 -47.92
#